data_AF-A0A8X6WF33-F1
#
_entry.id   AF-A0A8X6WF33-F1
#
_cell.length_a   1.000
_cell.length_b   1.000
_cell.length_c   1.000
_cell.angle_alpha   90.00
_cell.angle_beta   90.00
_cell.angle_gamma   90.00
#
_symmetry.space_group_name_H-M   'P 1'
#
loop_
_entity.id
_entity.type
_entity.pdbx_description
1 polymer ?
#
loop_
_entity_poly.entity_id
_entity_poly.type
_entity_poly.pdbx_seq_one_letter_code
_entity_poly.pdbx_strand_id
1 'polypeptide(L)'
;MAGDRGTTSSEFLDRSVSSIRMDSNVARNGRLIDLVDTEWRQEKLPNDSIAVPAADLPDAEPDNSNPQETLREQEQKWTDLALNRIDKNVPRAHSS
;
A
#
# COMPACT_ATOMS: atom_id res chain seq x y z
N MET A 1 -48.89 -0.86 52.59
CA MET A 1 -47.49 -0.43 52.77
C MET A 1 -46.72 -0.73 51.49
N ALA A 2 -46.86 0.13 50.46
CA ALA A 2 -46.08 0.03 49.23
C ALA A 2 -45.16 1.25 49.21
N GLY A 3 -43.86 1.02 49.33
CA GLY A 3 -42.85 2.06 49.47
C GLY A 3 -42.67 2.80 48.15
N ASP A 4 -43.11 4.05 48.14
CA ASP A 4 -42.73 5.07 47.17
C ASP A 4 -41.22 5.34 47.32
N ARG A 5 -40.40 4.83 46.39
CA ARG A 5 -38.98 5.17 46.32
C ARG A 5 -38.85 6.28 45.30
N GLY A 6 -38.75 7.50 45.82
CA GLY A 6 -38.49 8.71 45.05
C GLY A 6 -37.29 8.51 44.12
N THR A 7 -37.53 8.69 42.83
CA THR A 7 -36.49 8.88 41.83
C THR A 7 -35.67 10.09 42.23
N THR A 8 -34.44 9.83 42.66
CA THR A 8 -33.53 10.87 43.14
C THR A 8 -33.25 11.88 42.04
N SER A 9 -33.47 13.16 42.35
CA SER A 9 -33.25 14.35 41.50
C SER A 9 -31.85 14.45 40.87
N SER A 10 -30.91 13.57 41.27
CA SER A 10 -29.54 13.49 40.75
C SER A 10 -29.44 12.79 39.38
N GLU A 11 -30.34 11.86 39.04
CA GLU A 11 -30.32 11.18 37.73
C GLU A 11 -30.89 12.03 36.59
N PHE A 12 -31.60 13.11 36.94
CA PHE A 12 -32.15 14.05 35.96
C PHE A 12 -31.18 15.16 35.55
N LEU A 13 -30.10 15.38 36.30
CA LEU A 13 -29.12 16.44 36.01
C LEU A 13 -27.92 15.95 35.18
N ASP A 14 -27.66 14.64 35.12
CA ASP A 14 -26.64 14.08 34.22
C ASP A 14 -27.10 14.05 32.75
N ARG A 15 -28.41 14.10 32.52
CA ARG A 15 -29.05 14.14 31.20
C ARG A 15 -29.41 15.56 30.74
N SER A 16 -28.68 16.57 31.21
CA SER A 16 -28.89 17.98 30.79
C SER A 16 -27.60 18.68 30.36
N VAL A 17 -26.57 17.91 29.97
CA VAL A 17 -25.41 18.42 29.20
C VAL A 17 -25.21 17.62 27.90
N SER A 18 -26.08 16.64 27.64
CA SER A 18 -26.19 15.98 26.35
C SER A 18 -26.84 16.94 25.34
N SER A 19 -25.98 17.69 24.66
CA SER A 19 -26.21 18.23 23.32
C SER A 19 -26.72 19.68 23.18
N ILE A 20 -25.83 20.64 23.44
CA ILE A 20 -25.44 21.54 22.32
C ILE A 20 -24.14 20.97 21.76
N ARG A 21 -24.21 19.74 21.26
CA ARG A 21 -23.12 19.11 20.55
C ARG A 21 -23.67 18.99 19.14
N MET A 22 -23.26 19.94 18.29
CA MET A 22 -23.41 19.71 16.86
C MET A 22 -22.77 18.35 16.59
N ASP A 23 -23.55 17.42 16.08
CA ASP A 23 -23.09 16.10 15.64
C ASP A 23 -21.97 16.22 14.60
N SER A 24 -21.96 17.32 13.85
CA SER A 24 -20.88 17.72 12.94
C SER A 24 -19.58 18.16 13.63
N ASN A 25 -19.59 18.41 14.96
CA ASN A 25 -18.41 18.83 15.71
C ASN A 25 -17.95 17.75 16.69
N VAL A 26 -16.79 17.15 16.37
CA VAL A 26 -16.18 16.11 17.19
C VAL A 26 -15.69 16.67 18.53
N ALA A 27 -16.09 16.02 19.62
CA ALA A 27 -15.56 16.27 20.94
C ALA A 27 -14.06 15.95 20.99
N ARG A 28 -13.20 16.98 21.10
CA ARG A 28 -11.75 16.78 21.27
C ARG A 28 -11.41 16.58 22.75
N ASN A 29 -10.46 15.70 23.03
CA ASN A 29 -9.92 15.51 24.38
C ASN A 29 -8.99 16.68 24.73
N GLY A 30 -9.42 17.56 25.64
CA GLY A 30 -8.65 18.75 26.03
C GLY A 30 -7.24 18.42 26.52
N ARG A 31 -7.07 17.35 27.31
CA ARG A 31 -5.75 16.92 27.80
C ARG A 31 -4.79 16.56 26.66
N LEU A 32 -5.29 15.96 25.58
CA LEU A 32 -4.44 15.64 24.42
C LEU A 32 -4.04 16.90 23.66
N ILE A 33 -4.90 17.93 23.63
CA ILE A 33 -4.57 19.21 23.01
C ILE A 33 -3.48 19.94 23.82
N ASP A 34 -3.50 19.83 25.14
CA ASP A 34 -2.52 20.49 26.01
C ASP A 34 -1.14 19.80 26.02
N LEU A 35 -1.09 18.50 25.69
CA LEU A 35 0.14 17.71 25.67
C LEU A 35 0.92 17.83 24.35
N VAL A 36 0.24 18.08 23.24
CA VAL A 36 0.86 18.10 21.91
C VAL A 36 1.23 19.55 21.56
N ASP A 37 2.53 19.82 21.45
CA ASP A 37 3.02 21.14 21.06
C ASP A 37 2.76 21.47 19.59
N THR A 38 3.04 22.72 19.20
CA THR A 38 2.80 23.19 17.84
C THR A 38 3.73 22.57 16.81
N GLU A 39 4.91 22.11 17.21
CA GLU A 39 5.91 21.51 16.31
C GLU A 39 5.48 20.09 15.93
N TRP A 40 5.14 19.27 16.93
CA TRP A 40 4.63 17.92 16.72
C TRP A 40 3.31 17.90 15.94
N ARG A 41 2.43 18.90 16.14
CA ARG A 41 1.20 19.06 15.35
C ARG A 41 1.44 19.33 13.86
N GLN A 42 2.58 19.89 13.51
CA GLN A 42 2.93 20.28 12.13
C GLN A 42 3.88 19.29 11.46
N GLU A 43 4.52 18.43 12.26
CA GLU A 43 5.40 17.39 11.78
C GLU A 43 4.70 16.47 10.78
N LYS A 44 5.41 16.13 9.71
CA LYS A 44 4.96 15.20 8.68
C LYS A 44 6.05 14.16 8.51
N LEU A 45 5.65 12.90 8.35
CA LEU A 45 6.61 11.85 8.03
C LEU A 45 7.29 12.16 6.69
N PRO A 46 8.60 11.88 6.58
CA PRO A 46 9.29 11.98 5.30
C PRO A 46 8.73 10.96 4.29
N ASN A 47 8.89 11.27 3.01
CA ASN A 47 8.56 10.34 1.94
C ASN A 47 9.68 9.30 1.82
N ASP A 48 9.50 8.14 2.44
CA ASP A 48 10.44 7.02 2.30
C ASP A 48 10.18 6.24 1.00
N SER A 49 11.28 5.81 0.36
CA SER A 49 11.22 4.92 -0.79
C SER A 49 10.98 3.48 -0.35
N ILE A 50 10.09 2.78 -1.05
CA ILE A 50 9.94 1.34 -0.87
C ILE A 50 10.97 0.57 -1.69
N ALA A 51 11.48 -0.54 -1.15
CA ALA A 51 12.35 -1.45 -1.88
C ALA A 51 11.51 -2.27 -2.87
N VAL A 52 11.62 -1.97 -4.16
CA VAL A 52 10.96 -2.73 -5.23
C VAL A 52 11.94 -3.78 -5.76
N PRO A 53 11.59 -5.09 -5.78
CA PRO A 53 12.43 -6.11 -6.38
C PRO A 53 12.64 -5.84 -7.87
N ALA A 54 13.89 -5.64 -8.29
CA ALA A 54 14.22 -5.36 -9.68
C ALA A 54 13.76 -6.47 -10.64
N ALA A 55 13.71 -7.73 -10.16
CA ALA A 55 13.27 -8.87 -10.95
C ALA A 55 11.79 -8.82 -11.37
N ASP A 56 10.96 -8.08 -10.63
CA ASP A 56 9.52 -7.91 -10.89
C ASP A 56 9.21 -6.62 -11.66
N LEU A 57 10.25 -5.82 -11.97
CA LEU A 57 10.11 -4.65 -12.81
C LEU A 57 10.23 -5.05 -14.29
N PRO A 58 9.50 -4.38 -15.19
CA PRO A 58 9.71 -4.53 -16.62
C PRO A 58 11.14 -4.12 -16.97
N ASP A 59 11.74 -4.83 -17.91
CA ASP A 59 13.09 -4.52 -18.38
C ASP A 59 13.14 -3.11 -18.97
N ALA A 60 14.15 -2.33 -18.57
CA ALA A 60 14.34 -0.97 -19.05
C ALA A 60 14.80 -0.93 -20.51
N GLU A 61 15.53 -1.96 -20.95
CA GLU A 61 16.03 -2.12 -22.31
C GLU A 61 15.53 -3.46 -22.87
N PRO A 62 14.25 -3.57 -23.26
CA PRO A 62 13.70 -4.83 -23.70
C PRO A 62 14.42 -5.32 -24.98
N ASP A 63 15.25 -6.34 -24.83
CA ASP A 63 15.95 -7.03 -25.93
C ASP A 63 14.97 -7.72 -26.90
N ASN A 64 13.72 -7.88 -26.47
CA ASN A 64 12.63 -8.44 -27.25
C ASN A 64 11.52 -7.41 -27.49
N SER A 65 10.55 -7.73 -28.36
CA SER A 65 9.47 -6.81 -28.73
C SER A 65 8.36 -6.63 -27.67
N ASN A 66 8.53 -7.13 -26.45
CA ASN A 66 7.58 -7.04 -25.34
C ASN A 66 8.14 -6.17 -24.18
N PRO A 67 7.81 -4.88 -24.15
CA PRO A 67 8.31 -3.94 -23.14
C PRO A 67 7.65 -4.10 -21.75
N GLN A 68 6.65 -4.98 -21.60
CA GLN A 68 6.02 -5.26 -20.30
C GLN A 68 6.61 -6.48 -19.59
N GLU A 69 7.53 -7.19 -20.23
CA GLU A 69 8.12 -8.38 -19.67
C GLU A 69 9.09 -8.04 -18.54
N THR A 70 8.91 -8.73 -17.41
CA THR A 70 9.81 -8.61 -16.25
C THR A 70 11.07 -9.47 -16.44
N LEU A 71 12.17 -9.08 -15.79
CA LEU A 71 13.42 -9.88 -15.82
C LEU A 71 13.18 -11.33 -15.37
N ARG A 72 12.31 -11.53 -14.37
CA ARG A 72 11.94 -12.88 -13.89
C ARG A 72 11.25 -13.71 -14.97
N GLU A 73 10.38 -13.12 -15.77
CA GLU A 73 9.67 -13.82 -16.85
C GLU A 73 10.62 -14.17 -18.00
N GLN A 74 11.56 -13.27 -18.32
CA GLN A 74 12.58 -13.49 -19.36
C GLN A 74 13.46 -14.70 -19.05
N GLU A 75 13.93 -14.83 -17.80
CA GLU A 75 14.75 -15.97 -17.35
C GLU A 75 14.04 -17.33 -17.43
N GLN A 76 12.70 -17.33 -17.39
CA GLN A 76 11.90 -18.56 -17.47
C GLN A 76 11.66 -19.01 -18.92
N LYS A 77 11.97 -18.17 -19.92
CA LYS A 77 11.81 -18.52 -21.33
C LYS A 77 12.95 -19.41 -21.80
N TRP A 78 12.59 -20.53 -22.44
CA TRP A 78 13.55 -21.35 -23.14
C TRP A 78 13.78 -20.82 -24.55
N THR A 79 14.92 -20.18 -24.78
CA THR A 79 15.28 -19.56 -26.07
C THR A 79 16.25 -20.39 -26.91
N ASP A 80 16.78 -21.49 -26.37
CA ASP A 80 17.71 -22.38 -27.09
C ASP A 80 16.98 -23.32 -28.05
N LEU A 81 17.06 -22.99 -29.33
CA LEU A 81 16.50 -23.78 -30.43
C LEU A 81 17.53 -24.71 -31.10
N ALA A 82 18.78 -24.76 -30.62
CA ALA A 82 19.88 -25.55 -31.19
C ALA A 82 20.11 -25.37 -32.71
N LEU A 83 19.71 -24.22 -33.28
CA LEU A 83 19.80 -23.92 -34.73
C LEU A 83 21.23 -23.98 -35.28
N ASN A 84 22.24 -23.80 -34.42
CA ASN A 84 23.66 -23.98 -34.73
C ASN A 84 24.01 -25.38 -35.29
N ARG A 85 23.11 -26.36 -35.14
CA ARG A 85 23.28 -27.72 -35.69
C ARG A 85 22.92 -27.81 -37.18
N ILE A 86 22.12 -26.87 -37.69
CA ILE A 86 21.59 -26.91 -39.07
C ILE A 86 22.67 -26.50 -40.08
N ASP A 87 23.47 -25.47 -39.79
CA ASP A 87 24.52 -24.98 -40.70
C ASP A 87 25.66 -25.98 -40.95
N LYS A 88 25.88 -26.92 -40.02
CA LYS A 88 26.97 -27.90 -40.12
C LYS A 88 26.62 -29.11 -41.01
N ASN A 89 25.36 -29.24 -41.43
CA ASN A 89 24.89 -30.37 -42.24
C ASN A 89 24.59 -29.99 -43.70
N VAL A 90 25.03 -28.82 -44.19
CA VAL A 90 25.04 -28.54 -45.62
C VAL A 90 26.25 -29.26 -46.22
N PRO A 91 26.07 -30.37 -46.98
CA PRO A 91 27.18 -30.96 -47.70
C PRO A 91 27.67 -29.90 -48.68
N ARG A 92 28.91 -29.46 -48.48
CA ARG A 92 29.62 -28.58 -49.40
C ARG A 92 29.78 -29.37 -50.70
N ALA A 93 28.79 -29.28 -51.59
CA ALA A 93 28.82 -29.93 -52.88
C ALA A 93 30.09 -29.44 -53.58
N HIS A 94 30.99 -30.37 -53.86
CA HIS A 94 32.19 -30.13 -54.65
C HIS A 94 31.72 -29.58 -56.00
N SER A 95 32.01 -28.31 -56.25
CA SER A 95 31.93 -27.71 -57.59
C SER A 95 32.89 -28.46 -58.52
N SER A 96 32.40 -28.73 -59.73
CA SER A 96 33.08 -29.40 -60.86
C SER A 96 34.51 -28.98 -61.13
#